data_AF-A0A354C1X0-F1
#
_entry.id   AF-A0A354C1X0-F1
#
_cell.length_a   1.000
_cell.length_b   1.000
_cell.length_c   1.000
_cell.angle_alpha   90.00
_cell.angle_beta   90.00
_cell.angle_gamma   90.00
#
_symmetry.space_group_name_H-M   'P 1'
#
loop_
_entity.id
_entity.type
_entity.pdbx_description
1 polymer ?
#
loop_
_entity_poly.entity_id
_entity_poly.type
_entity_poly.pdbx_seq_one_letter_code
_entity_poly.pdbx_strand_id
1 'polypeptide(L)'
;MWHQYHHSPGYLPTPIMEDSSELLRSGRDLTPLLSPGFHQILCISPLRRRADNSMMPPIYEVKQHMRRIAALEEQKGKGAVCASIGPAGEQGVLFANVILGGARPGAAGRAGMGAVMGVKKLKAIVVSGRRRTRIADRQSLLKRIREKSATMKENTKLLTTYGTPFLVNVINAKGMLGTRNNSTEVFAHSQDISGERIKEKYWHKDTACFGCPVACGKNVHVIKGEYAGMTVKMPEYETLYAVGSMLDNRDIDSIINGNHACDLMGIDTISMGVTLSFVAECIEKGIISEKEIGEKVDFADGAAMVSLIKKTARKEGIGALLALGSARLAGKFGKDAYKYLYAVKGLEIAGHSARGLRGMSLSYSTSTRGGSHHDGRPNYAKEDPDPGFTPQPKYIQKSQYFTAVGDSLVLCRFIAERGLGTPLNEEIAKIVGYVTGWDITLAELERIGERIYNLERLINVTRGISRKDDTLPYRVMNEPIPEGPAKGRYCSKADLDALLDTFYALRGWDQNGIPTKEKLTELGLK
;
A
#
# COMPACT_ATOMS: atom_id res chain seq x y z
N MET A 1 -40.43 -12.60 -21.46
CA MET A 1 -40.97 -11.48 -22.25
C MET A 1 -40.06 -10.27 -22.04
N TRP A 2 -39.04 -10.17 -22.88
CA TRP A 2 -38.11 -9.06 -22.95
C TRP A 2 -38.39 -8.37 -24.28
N HIS A 3 -38.91 -7.14 -24.26
CA HIS A 3 -38.70 -6.13 -25.30
C HIS A 3 -39.47 -4.85 -24.95
N GLN A 4 -38.88 -3.73 -25.39
CA GLN A 4 -39.42 -2.37 -25.46
C GLN A 4 -39.46 -1.57 -24.15
N TYR A 5 -38.51 -0.64 -24.01
CA TYR A 5 -38.82 0.80 -23.95
C TYR A 5 -37.60 1.60 -24.43
N HIS A 6 -37.80 2.34 -25.52
CA HIS A 6 -36.84 3.26 -26.13
C HIS A 6 -37.03 4.68 -25.58
N HIS A 7 -35.88 5.35 -25.41
CA HIS A 7 -35.59 6.78 -25.59
C HIS A 7 -36.34 7.88 -24.81
N SER A 8 -35.55 8.62 -24.03
CA SER A 8 -35.59 10.09 -24.00
C SER A 8 -34.14 10.63 -23.95
N PRO A 9 -33.76 11.63 -24.76
CA PRO A 9 -32.40 12.14 -24.85
C PRO A 9 -32.19 13.34 -23.91
N GLY A 10 -31.33 13.18 -22.91
CA GLY A 10 -30.80 14.28 -22.10
C GLY A 10 -29.28 14.11 -22.03
N TYR A 11 -28.56 15.01 -22.69
CA TYR A 11 -27.10 15.02 -22.80
C TYR A 11 -26.43 15.00 -21.41
N LEU A 12 -25.84 13.85 -21.05
CA LEU A 12 -24.77 13.75 -20.07
C LEU A 12 -23.55 13.21 -20.83
N PRO A 13 -22.38 13.88 -20.80
CA PRO A 13 -21.19 13.32 -21.41
C PRO A 13 -20.79 12.06 -20.63
N THR A 14 -20.92 10.91 -21.27
CA THR A 14 -20.49 9.60 -20.79
C THR A 14 -19.02 9.66 -20.36
N PRO A 15 -18.65 9.23 -19.14
CA PRO A 15 -17.25 9.14 -18.75
C PRO A 15 -16.54 8.07 -19.59
N ILE A 16 -15.28 8.34 -19.94
CA ILE A 16 -14.36 7.53 -20.76
C ILE A 16 -13.91 6.27 -19.97
N MET A 17 -14.85 5.44 -19.51
CA MET A 17 -14.59 4.20 -18.76
C MET A 17 -15.12 2.93 -19.44
N GLU A 18 -15.87 3.03 -20.54
CA GLU A 18 -16.38 1.82 -21.22
C GLU A 18 -15.24 0.93 -21.76
N ASP A 19 -14.17 1.53 -22.30
CA ASP A 19 -13.08 0.79 -22.95
C ASP A 19 -12.13 0.01 -22.03
N SER A 20 -12.10 0.30 -20.73
CA SER A 20 -11.27 -0.44 -19.76
C SER A 20 -12.07 -1.48 -18.96
N SER A 21 -13.40 -1.44 -19.04
CA SER A 21 -14.30 -2.34 -18.31
C SER A 21 -14.34 -3.76 -18.88
N GLU A 22 -14.10 -3.94 -20.19
CA GLU A 22 -14.00 -5.26 -20.82
C GLU A 22 -12.72 -6.02 -20.44
N LEU A 23 -11.67 -5.32 -20.00
CA LEU A 23 -10.39 -5.91 -19.57
C LEU A 23 -10.54 -6.83 -18.34
N LEU A 24 -11.63 -6.68 -17.58
CA LEU A 24 -11.85 -7.34 -16.28
C LEU A 24 -12.73 -8.61 -16.35
N ARG A 25 -13.42 -8.90 -17.46
CA ARG A 25 -14.52 -9.89 -17.47
C ARG A 25 -14.24 -11.26 -18.08
N SER A 26 -13.18 -11.48 -18.88
CA SER A 26 -12.99 -12.78 -19.54
C SER A 26 -11.67 -13.44 -19.16
N GLY A 27 -11.72 -14.65 -18.59
CA GLY A 27 -10.57 -15.55 -18.46
C GLY A 27 -10.07 -16.10 -19.80
N ARG A 28 -10.00 -15.26 -20.84
CA ARG A 28 -9.48 -15.58 -22.18
C ARG A 28 -8.49 -14.50 -22.61
N ASP A 29 -7.57 -14.92 -23.47
CA ASP A 29 -6.48 -14.16 -24.09
C ASP A 29 -6.81 -12.67 -24.30
N LEU A 30 -6.13 -11.78 -23.57
CA LEU A 30 -6.25 -10.33 -23.72
C LEU A 30 -5.30 -9.86 -24.84
N THR A 31 -5.71 -9.99 -26.10
CA THR A 31 -5.11 -9.27 -27.24
C THR A 31 -6.21 -8.84 -28.21
N PRO A 32 -6.18 -7.61 -28.76
CA PRO A 32 -6.22 -6.30 -28.11
C PRO A 32 -7.65 -5.72 -28.10
N LEU A 33 -8.13 -5.24 -26.94
CA LEU A 33 -9.29 -4.35 -26.90
C LEU A 33 -8.82 -2.93 -27.23
N LEU A 34 -9.00 -2.55 -28.50
CA LEU A 34 -8.62 -1.24 -29.03
C LEU A 34 -9.77 -0.27 -28.85
N SER A 35 -9.68 0.49 -27.76
CA SER A 35 -10.27 1.82 -27.64
C SER A 35 -9.78 2.76 -28.76
N PRO A 36 -10.63 3.59 -29.40
CA PRO A 36 -10.17 4.61 -30.33
C PRO A 36 -9.25 5.62 -29.61
N GLY A 37 -7.93 5.46 -29.80
CA GLY A 37 -6.90 6.39 -29.30
C GLY A 37 -5.79 5.78 -28.44
N PHE A 38 -5.86 4.50 -28.07
CA PHE A 38 -4.69 3.76 -27.57
C PHE A 38 -4.01 3.08 -28.75
N HIS A 39 -2.77 3.47 -29.06
CA HIS A 39 -2.10 2.90 -30.21
C HIS A 39 -1.66 1.46 -29.97
N GLN A 40 -1.25 1.06 -28.75
CA GLN A 40 -0.97 -0.34 -28.40
C GLN A 40 -1.06 -0.60 -26.88
N ILE A 41 -1.94 -1.51 -26.45
CA ILE A 41 -1.81 -2.22 -25.15
C ILE A 41 -1.30 -3.61 -25.48
N LEU A 42 -0.13 -3.97 -24.94
CA LEU A 42 0.39 -5.33 -25.05
C LEU A 42 0.30 -6.03 -23.70
N CYS A 43 -0.57 -7.04 -23.62
CA CYS A 43 -0.57 -8.01 -22.55
C CYS A 43 0.40 -9.14 -22.90
N ILE A 44 1.29 -9.47 -21.98
CA ILE A 44 2.29 -10.52 -22.17
C ILE A 44 1.90 -11.72 -21.31
N SER A 45 1.69 -12.87 -21.95
CA SER A 45 1.51 -14.16 -21.29
C SER A 45 2.84 -14.93 -21.29
N PRO A 46 3.19 -15.64 -20.19
CA PRO A 46 4.36 -16.54 -20.16
C PRO A 46 4.35 -17.62 -21.25
N LEU A 47 3.18 -17.91 -21.85
CA LEU A 47 3.00 -19.01 -22.81
C LEU A 47 3.21 -18.60 -24.28
N ARG A 48 3.41 -17.32 -24.61
CA ARG A 48 3.79 -16.94 -25.98
C ARG A 48 5.29 -17.16 -26.20
N ARG A 49 5.65 -18.41 -26.56
CA ARG A 49 6.82 -18.65 -27.42
C ARG A 49 6.57 -17.89 -28.72
N ARG A 50 7.29 -16.80 -28.99
CA ARG A 50 7.40 -16.31 -30.36
C ARG A 50 8.18 -17.34 -31.17
N ALA A 51 7.72 -17.57 -32.40
CA ALA A 51 8.41 -18.39 -33.39
C ALA A 51 9.62 -17.65 -34.04
N ASP A 52 10.12 -16.58 -33.42
CA ASP A 52 11.37 -15.93 -33.82
C ASP A 52 12.49 -16.35 -32.85
N ASN A 53 13.64 -16.69 -33.42
CA ASN A 53 14.78 -17.30 -32.75
C ASN A 53 15.60 -16.32 -31.87
N SER A 54 14.96 -15.30 -31.29
CA SER A 54 15.59 -14.47 -30.26
C SER A 54 15.31 -15.06 -28.87
N MET A 55 16.22 -15.91 -28.37
CA MET A 55 16.09 -16.53 -27.05
C MET A 55 15.93 -15.45 -25.96
N MET A 56 14.71 -15.30 -25.40
CA MET A 56 14.58 -14.69 -24.08
C MET A 56 15.13 -15.69 -23.05
N PRO A 57 16.12 -15.30 -22.22
CA PRO A 57 16.75 -16.21 -21.27
C PRO A 57 15.75 -16.72 -20.21
N PRO A 58 16.00 -17.90 -19.61
CA PRO A 58 15.13 -18.54 -18.62
C PRO A 58 14.76 -17.66 -17.41
N ILE A 59 13.67 -18.06 -16.74
CA ILE A 59 12.84 -17.27 -15.81
C ILE A 59 13.48 -16.96 -14.43
N TYR A 60 14.68 -17.44 -14.09
CA TYR A 60 15.12 -17.50 -12.69
C TYR A 60 16.15 -16.47 -12.22
N GLU A 61 16.69 -15.62 -13.11
CA GLU A 61 17.70 -14.66 -12.68
C GLU A 61 17.10 -13.41 -12.03
N VAL A 62 17.30 -13.30 -10.72
CA VAL A 62 16.88 -12.20 -9.83
C VAL A 62 17.24 -10.84 -10.40
N LYS A 63 18.40 -10.70 -11.07
CA LYS A 63 18.90 -9.43 -11.61
C LYS A 63 18.16 -8.91 -12.86
N GLN A 64 17.21 -9.67 -13.41
CA GLN A 64 16.63 -9.38 -14.73
C GLN A 64 15.23 -8.76 -14.71
N HIS A 65 14.48 -8.75 -13.60
CA HIS A 65 13.08 -8.30 -13.64
C HIS A 65 12.94 -6.82 -14.07
N MET A 66 13.68 -5.91 -13.43
CA MET A 66 13.68 -4.48 -13.81
C MET A 66 14.27 -4.26 -15.21
N ARG A 67 15.30 -5.03 -15.59
CA ARG A 67 15.85 -4.98 -16.96
C ARG A 67 14.84 -5.42 -18.00
N ARG A 68 14.00 -6.42 -17.70
CA ARG A 68 12.91 -6.87 -18.57
C ARG A 68 11.82 -5.81 -18.69
N ILE A 69 11.43 -5.14 -17.60
CA ILE A 69 10.52 -3.99 -17.66
C ILE A 69 11.08 -2.93 -18.62
N ALA A 70 12.34 -2.54 -18.43
CA ALA A 70 13.00 -1.56 -19.31
C ALA A 70 13.08 -2.04 -20.77
N ALA A 71 13.43 -3.29 -21.02
CA ALA A 71 13.48 -3.86 -22.37
C ALA A 71 12.09 -3.89 -23.05
N LEU A 72 11.03 -4.18 -22.30
CA LEU A 72 9.66 -4.14 -22.81
C LEU A 72 9.21 -2.72 -23.15
N GLU A 73 9.61 -1.74 -22.34
CA GLU A 73 9.39 -0.32 -22.63
C GLU A 73 10.17 0.12 -23.87
N GLU A 74 11.44 -0.26 -23.99
CA GLU A 74 12.29 0.04 -25.14
C GLU A 74 11.75 -0.56 -26.44
N GLN A 75 11.34 -1.83 -26.42
CA GLN A 75 10.73 -2.51 -27.58
C GLN A 75 9.45 -1.82 -28.06
N LYS A 76 8.69 -1.17 -27.17
CA LYS A 76 7.48 -0.42 -27.51
C LYS A 76 7.73 1.04 -27.87
N GLY A 77 8.95 1.51 -27.69
CA GLY A 77 9.39 2.83 -28.06
C GLY A 77 9.26 3.87 -26.94
N LYS A 78 9.91 5.02 -27.18
CA LYS A 78 10.05 6.11 -26.21
C LYS A 78 8.71 6.53 -25.61
N GLY A 79 8.62 6.49 -24.29
CA GLY A 79 7.44 6.90 -23.52
C GLY A 79 6.47 5.77 -23.16
N ALA A 80 6.76 4.53 -23.56
CA ALA A 80 6.07 3.36 -23.03
C ALA A 80 6.35 3.17 -21.53
N VAL A 81 5.36 2.69 -20.80
CA VAL A 81 5.47 2.30 -19.39
C VAL A 81 4.93 0.89 -19.19
N CYS A 82 5.58 0.12 -18.32
CA CYS A 82 5.25 -1.27 -18.08
C CYS A 82 4.83 -1.51 -16.62
N ALA A 83 3.76 -2.27 -16.41
CA ALA A 83 3.39 -2.84 -15.12
C ALA A 83 3.58 -4.35 -15.20
N SER A 84 4.33 -4.95 -14.29
CA SER A 84 4.77 -6.35 -14.36
C SER A 84 4.80 -7.02 -13.00
N ILE A 85 4.61 -8.34 -12.98
CA ILE A 85 4.79 -9.15 -11.78
C ILE A 85 6.17 -9.79 -11.75
N GLY A 86 6.79 -9.90 -10.57
CA GLY A 86 8.00 -10.69 -10.36
C GLY A 86 7.71 -12.19 -10.19
N PRO A 87 8.75 -13.01 -9.91
CA PRO A 87 8.62 -14.43 -9.58
C PRO A 87 7.56 -14.74 -8.51
N ALA A 88 7.38 -13.88 -7.49
CA ALA A 88 6.39 -14.09 -6.46
C ALA A 88 4.95 -14.09 -7.00
N GLY A 89 4.66 -13.23 -7.97
CA GLY A 89 3.37 -13.23 -8.66
C GLY A 89 3.16 -14.50 -9.47
N GLU A 90 4.18 -14.92 -10.23
CA GLU A 90 4.14 -16.15 -11.03
C GLU A 90 3.89 -17.40 -10.17
N GLN A 91 4.49 -17.45 -8.98
CA GLN A 91 4.34 -18.55 -8.03
C GLN A 91 3.09 -18.44 -7.14
N GLY A 92 2.30 -17.36 -7.26
CA GLY A 92 1.10 -17.14 -6.45
C GLY A 92 1.40 -16.98 -4.97
N VAL A 93 2.43 -16.21 -4.62
CA VAL A 93 2.66 -15.72 -3.24
C VAL A 93 1.54 -14.76 -2.87
N LEU A 94 0.89 -14.94 -1.71
CA LEU A 94 -0.39 -14.26 -1.41
C LEU A 94 -0.28 -12.74 -1.24
N PHE A 95 0.92 -12.24 -1.00
CA PHE A 95 1.26 -10.82 -0.92
C PHE A 95 2.24 -10.41 -2.03
N ALA A 96 2.17 -11.07 -3.18
CA ALA A 96 2.85 -10.62 -4.39
C ALA A 96 2.25 -9.30 -4.89
N ASN A 97 3.12 -8.40 -5.36
CA ASN A 97 2.74 -7.08 -5.82
C ASN A 97 2.98 -6.92 -7.33
N VAL A 98 2.57 -5.76 -7.86
CA VAL A 98 2.83 -5.36 -9.25
C VAL A 98 3.82 -4.23 -9.26
N ILE A 99 4.91 -4.40 -9.99
CA ILE A 99 5.98 -3.42 -10.14
C ILE A 99 5.69 -2.56 -11.37
N LEU A 100 5.77 -1.25 -11.21
CA LEU A 100 5.57 -0.28 -12.28
C LEU A 100 6.92 0.31 -12.70
N GLY A 101 7.17 0.33 -14.00
CA GLY A 101 8.30 1.00 -14.64
C GLY A 101 8.06 2.50 -14.87
N GLY A 102 8.77 3.06 -15.84
CA GLY A 102 8.80 4.50 -16.13
C GLY A 102 9.84 5.29 -15.33
N ALA A 103 9.69 6.64 -15.32
CA ALA A 103 10.70 7.57 -14.81
C ALA A 103 11.08 7.36 -13.32
N ARG A 104 10.15 6.86 -12.51
CA ARG A 104 10.39 6.40 -11.15
C ARG A 104 9.67 5.07 -10.95
N PRO A 105 10.39 3.97 -10.64
CA PRO A 105 9.77 2.70 -10.33
C PRO A 105 8.80 2.77 -9.13
N GLY A 106 7.62 2.20 -9.30
CA GLY A 106 6.55 2.15 -8.29
C GLY A 106 6.11 0.73 -7.99
N ALA A 107 5.25 0.56 -6.99
CA ALA A 107 4.62 -0.71 -6.68
C ALA A 107 3.14 -0.52 -6.36
N ALA A 108 2.26 -1.33 -6.95
CA ALA A 108 0.92 -1.58 -6.44
C ALA A 108 1.06 -2.67 -5.37
N GLY A 109 1.38 -2.22 -4.15
CA GLY A 109 2.24 -2.97 -3.23
C GLY A 109 1.59 -4.09 -2.43
N ARG A 110 0.28 -4.06 -2.16
CA ARG A 110 -0.34 -4.87 -1.08
C ARG A 110 -1.56 -5.67 -1.54
N ALA A 111 -2.01 -6.58 -0.70
CA ALA A 111 -3.22 -7.40 -0.88
C ALA A 111 -3.19 -8.37 -2.08
N GLY A 112 -2.00 -8.74 -2.57
CA GLY A 112 -1.84 -9.89 -3.46
C GLY A 112 -2.22 -9.67 -4.91
N MET A 113 -2.22 -8.42 -5.40
CA MET A 113 -2.61 -8.16 -6.80
C MET A 113 -1.67 -8.82 -7.81
N GLY A 114 -0.39 -8.95 -7.48
CA GLY A 114 0.55 -9.71 -8.31
C GLY A 114 0.19 -11.20 -8.40
N ALA A 115 -0.34 -11.78 -7.32
CA ALA A 115 -0.79 -13.18 -7.31
C ALA A 115 -2.00 -13.37 -8.23
N VAL A 116 -2.94 -12.43 -8.22
CA VAL A 116 -4.11 -12.46 -9.12
C VAL A 116 -3.68 -12.37 -10.58
N MET A 117 -2.73 -11.48 -10.91
CA MET A 117 -2.13 -11.43 -12.25
C MET A 117 -1.45 -12.75 -12.63
N GLY A 118 -0.70 -13.36 -11.70
CA GLY A 118 -0.02 -14.64 -11.92
C GLY A 118 -0.97 -15.80 -12.19
N VAL A 119 -2.05 -15.94 -11.41
CA VAL A 119 -3.10 -16.96 -11.64
C VAL A 119 -3.76 -16.78 -13.01
N LYS A 120 -3.90 -15.53 -13.46
CA LYS A 120 -4.39 -15.20 -14.81
C LYS A 120 -3.32 -15.35 -15.90
N LYS A 121 -2.12 -15.81 -15.56
CA LYS A 121 -0.96 -15.94 -16.46
C LYS A 121 -0.67 -14.62 -17.20
N LEU A 122 -0.86 -13.49 -16.53
CA LEU A 122 -0.57 -12.16 -17.05
C LEU A 122 0.75 -11.66 -16.47
N LYS A 123 1.83 -11.71 -17.26
CA LYS A 123 3.16 -11.31 -16.83
C LYS A 123 3.32 -9.80 -16.74
N ALA A 124 2.85 -9.10 -17.76
CA ALA A 124 3.00 -7.65 -17.85
C ALA A 124 1.90 -7.02 -18.72
N ILE A 125 1.64 -5.74 -18.45
CA ILE A 125 0.87 -4.83 -19.29
C ILE A 125 1.81 -3.69 -19.67
N VAL A 126 2.02 -3.48 -20.97
CA VAL A 126 2.81 -2.37 -21.49
C VAL A 126 1.87 -1.40 -22.21
N VAL A 127 1.94 -0.13 -21.83
CA VAL A 127 1.10 0.94 -22.38
C VAL A 127 1.97 2.02 -22.98
N SER A 128 1.62 2.46 -24.19
CA SER A 128 2.19 3.64 -24.84
C SER A 128 1.07 4.45 -25.49
N GLY A 129 1.16 5.78 -25.39
CA GLY A 129 0.12 6.66 -25.91
C GLY A 129 0.55 8.12 -25.98
N ARG A 130 -0.04 8.86 -26.92
CA ARG A 130 0.19 10.31 -27.11
C ARG A 130 -1.06 11.15 -26.85
N ARG A 131 -2.18 10.50 -26.48
CA ARG A 131 -3.44 11.18 -26.20
C ARG A 131 -3.25 12.14 -25.03
N ARG A 132 -3.72 13.37 -25.20
CA ARG A 132 -3.74 14.39 -24.15
C ARG A 132 -5.13 14.43 -23.53
N THR A 133 -5.19 14.43 -22.20
CA THR A 133 -6.45 14.61 -21.47
C THR A 133 -6.91 16.06 -21.62
N ARG A 134 -8.20 16.26 -21.94
CA ARG A 134 -8.82 17.58 -21.97
C ARG A 134 -8.98 18.08 -20.53
N ILE A 135 -8.68 19.35 -20.31
CA ILE A 135 -8.88 20.05 -19.03
C ILE A 135 -9.90 21.16 -19.32
N ALA A 136 -11.00 21.20 -18.56
CA ALA A 136 -12.10 22.13 -18.79
C ALA A 136 -11.67 23.59 -18.62
N ASP A 137 -11.03 23.92 -17.50
CA ASP A 137 -10.46 25.24 -17.21
C ASP A 137 -8.97 25.13 -16.85
N ARG A 138 -8.15 25.08 -17.92
CA ARG A 138 -6.70 24.98 -17.78
C ARG A 138 -6.08 26.24 -17.16
N GLN A 139 -6.66 27.42 -17.38
CA GLN A 139 -6.08 28.67 -16.91
C GLN A 139 -6.21 28.79 -15.39
N SER A 140 -7.40 28.54 -14.85
CA SER A 140 -7.64 28.58 -13.40
C SER A 140 -6.88 27.47 -12.67
N LEU A 141 -6.81 26.27 -13.26
CA LEU A 141 -6.00 25.18 -12.71
C LEU A 141 -4.52 25.58 -12.58
N LEU A 142 -3.91 26.10 -13.66
CA LEU A 142 -2.50 26.49 -13.64
C LEU A 142 -2.23 27.67 -12.69
N LYS A 143 -3.15 28.64 -12.62
CA LYS A 143 -3.06 29.74 -11.64
C LYS A 143 -3.06 29.18 -10.21
N ARG A 144 -4.00 28.28 -9.89
CA ARG A 144 -4.10 27.69 -8.54
C ARG A 144 -2.88 26.84 -8.17
N ILE A 145 -2.36 26.06 -9.12
CA ILE A 145 -1.13 25.28 -8.91
C ILE A 145 0.04 26.21 -8.58
N ARG A 146 0.19 27.34 -9.27
CA ARG A 146 1.25 28.33 -9.00
C ARG A 146 1.10 28.94 -7.60
N GLU A 147 -0.11 29.34 -7.23
CA GLU A 147 -0.41 29.91 -5.89
C GLU A 147 -0.04 28.94 -4.76
N LYS A 148 -0.32 27.64 -4.92
CA LYS A 148 -0.05 26.62 -3.89
C LYS A 148 1.37 26.07 -3.91
N SER A 149 2.13 26.30 -4.98
CA SER A 149 3.44 25.67 -5.21
C SER A 149 4.44 25.96 -4.09
N ALA A 150 4.51 27.23 -3.63
CA ALA A 150 5.45 27.62 -2.56
C ALA A 150 5.10 26.93 -1.23
N THR A 151 3.84 27.00 -0.79
CA THR A 151 3.37 26.35 0.44
C THR A 151 3.56 24.83 0.39
N MET A 152 3.23 24.20 -0.74
CA MET A 152 3.43 22.78 -0.92
C MET A 152 4.92 22.41 -0.81
N LYS A 153 5.83 23.15 -1.45
CA LYS A 153 7.28 22.89 -1.34
C LYS A 153 7.78 22.95 0.10
N GLU A 154 7.33 23.96 0.85
CA GLU A 154 7.69 24.08 2.27
C GLU A 154 7.13 22.90 3.09
N ASN A 155 5.85 22.59 2.93
CA ASN A 155 5.20 21.50 3.65
C ASN A 155 5.74 20.10 3.28
N THR A 156 6.38 19.95 2.12
CA THR A 156 7.00 18.70 1.67
C THR A 156 8.53 18.69 1.80
N LYS A 157 9.14 19.70 2.44
CA LYS A 157 10.60 19.85 2.51
C LYS A 157 11.32 18.61 3.04
N LEU A 158 10.79 17.98 4.09
CA LEU A 158 11.37 16.74 4.64
C LEU A 158 11.26 15.56 3.65
N LEU A 159 10.13 15.44 2.93
CA LEU A 159 9.97 14.42 1.89
C LEU A 159 10.92 14.66 0.72
N THR A 160 11.11 15.91 0.30
CA THR A 160 12.08 16.25 -0.74
C THR A 160 13.50 15.94 -0.28
N THR A 161 13.84 16.25 0.96
CA THR A 161 15.20 16.13 1.48
C THR A 161 15.62 14.69 1.77
N TYR A 162 14.73 13.90 2.39
CA TYR A 162 15.06 12.58 2.94
C TYR A 162 14.19 11.44 2.38
N GLY A 163 13.19 11.76 1.53
CA GLY A 163 12.13 10.82 1.18
C GLY A 163 11.23 10.49 2.36
N THR A 164 10.42 9.44 2.28
CA THR A 164 9.61 8.97 3.41
C THR A 164 10.41 8.49 4.64
N PRO A 165 11.67 7.99 4.52
CA PRO A 165 12.49 7.58 5.67
C PRO A 165 12.71 8.59 6.80
N PHE A 166 12.47 9.90 6.59
CA PHE A 166 12.49 10.87 7.69
C PHE A 166 11.54 10.49 8.85
N LEU A 167 10.50 9.72 8.54
CA LEU A 167 9.52 9.25 9.51
C LEU A 167 10.12 8.30 10.55
N VAL A 168 11.22 7.60 10.27
CA VAL A 168 11.85 6.67 11.23
C VAL A 168 12.13 7.38 12.56
N ASN A 169 12.89 8.47 12.52
CA ASN A 169 13.25 9.21 13.74
C ASN A 169 12.05 9.96 14.33
N VAL A 170 11.18 10.54 13.51
CA VAL A 170 9.98 11.25 13.98
C VAL A 170 9.05 10.34 14.77
N ILE A 171 8.83 9.12 14.28
CA ILE A 171 7.91 8.15 14.88
C ILE A 171 8.56 7.49 16.09
N ASN A 172 9.86 7.16 16.02
CA ASN A 172 10.59 6.60 17.14
C ASN A 172 10.67 7.57 18.33
N ALA A 173 10.90 8.86 18.07
CA ALA A 173 10.93 9.90 19.11
C ALA A 173 9.59 10.06 19.85
N LYS A 174 8.48 9.62 19.26
CA LYS A 174 7.16 9.58 19.90
C LYS A 174 6.88 8.24 20.62
N GLY A 175 7.81 7.28 20.56
CA GLY A 175 7.60 5.93 21.08
C GLY A 175 6.50 5.17 20.34
N MET A 176 6.47 5.30 19.01
CA MET A 176 5.41 4.71 18.16
C MET A 176 5.96 3.91 16.97
N LEU A 177 7.26 3.63 16.95
CA LEU A 177 7.91 2.85 15.89
C LEU A 177 7.94 1.39 16.31
N GLY A 178 7.06 0.57 15.76
CA GLY A 178 6.99 -0.86 16.10
C GLY A 178 8.32 -1.57 15.90
N THR A 179 8.76 -2.30 16.93
CA THR A 179 10.05 -2.99 16.97
C THR A 179 9.85 -4.43 17.44
N ARG A 180 10.58 -5.37 16.83
CA ARG A 180 10.61 -6.80 17.19
C ARG A 180 9.22 -7.44 17.24
N ASN A 181 8.60 -7.57 16.07
CA ASN A 181 7.18 -7.93 15.89
C ASN A 181 6.22 -7.04 16.71
N ASN A 182 6.57 -5.76 16.84
CA ASN A 182 5.84 -4.77 17.64
C ASN A 182 5.74 -5.16 19.12
N SER A 183 6.70 -5.88 19.71
CA SER A 183 6.71 -6.14 21.17
C SER A 183 6.98 -4.86 21.98
N THR A 184 7.69 -3.90 21.37
CA THR A 184 7.86 -2.51 21.86
C THR A 184 7.70 -1.54 20.68
N GLU A 185 7.66 -0.23 20.98
CA GLU A 185 7.49 0.85 20.00
C GLU A 185 8.66 1.86 20.01
N VAL A 186 9.77 1.43 20.59
CA VAL A 186 11.05 2.15 20.55
C VAL A 186 12.07 1.22 19.89
N PHE A 187 12.77 1.74 18.87
CA PHE A 187 13.93 1.09 18.28
C PHE A 187 15.17 1.85 18.71
N ALA A 188 15.99 1.22 19.56
CA ALA A 188 17.23 1.82 20.08
C ALA A 188 18.21 2.23 18.95
N HIS A 189 18.13 1.58 17.80
CA HIS A 189 19.01 1.81 16.65
C HIS A 189 18.32 2.59 15.52
N SER A 190 17.27 3.38 15.79
CA SER A 190 16.53 4.13 14.75
C SER A 190 17.43 5.02 13.89
N GLN A 191 18.49 5.59 14.48
CA GLN A 191 19.45 6.44 13.78
C GLN A 191 20.22 5.69 12.68
N ASP A 192 20.45 4.38 12.84
CA ASP A 192 21.21 3.59 11.88
C ASP A 192 20.46 3.29 10.58
N ILE A 193 19.12 3.34 10.63
CA ILE A 193 18.25 3.07 9.47
C ILE A 193 17.47 4.32 9.02
N SER A 194 17.80 5.49 9.58
CA SER A 194 17.09 6.74 9.37
C SER A 194 17.27 7.33 7.96
N GLY A 195 16.35 8.21 7.55
CA GLY A 195 16.48 8.95 6.29
C GLY A 195 17.72 9.85 6.25
N GLU A 196 18.13 10.37 7.40
CA GLU A 196 19.34 11.16 7.59
C GLU A 196 20.59 10.33 7.30
N ARG A 197 20.67 9.11 7.86
CA ARG A 197 21.78 8.17 7.59
C ARG A 197 21.83 7.74 6.12
N ILE A 198 20.67 7.45 5.53
CA ILE A 198 20.60 7.09 4.11
C ILE A 198 21.08 8.24 3.23
N LYS A 199 20.65 9.48 3.53
CA LYS A 199 21.06 10.67 2.79
C LYS A 199 22.56 10.91 2.89
N GLU A 200 23.13 10.78 4.07
CA GLU A 200 24.55 11.01 4.33
C GLU A 200 25.45 10.03 3.58
N LYS A 201 25.11 8.72 3.58
CA LYS A 201 26.05 7.67 3.16
C LYS A 201 25.72 6.99 1.84
N TYR A 202 24.44 6.93 1.47
CA TYR A 202 23.96 6.07 0.38
C TYR A 202 23.33 6.85 -0.77
N TRP A 203 22.95 8.13 -0.58
CA TRP A 203 22.25 8.91 -1.59
C TRP A 203 23.03 9.02 -2.90
N HIS A 204 22.33 8.81 -4.02
CA HIS A 204 22.85 9.02 -5.36
C HIS A 204 22.14 10.16 -6.09
N LYS A 205 20.81 10.07 -6.20
CA LYS A 205 19.99 11.09 -6.87
C LYS A 205 18.54 11.06 -6.45
N ASP A 206 17.88 12.19 -6.63
CA ASP A 206 16.44 12.32 -6.45
C ASP A 206 15.66 11.80 -7.67
N THR A 207 14.49 11.22 -7.41
CA THR A 207 13.57 10.74 -8.45
C THR A 207 12.15 11.20 -8.17
N ALA A 208 11.39 11.44 -9.23
CA ALA A 208 10.03 11.96 -9.15
C ALA A 208 9.07 11.10 -9.97
N CYS A 209 7.84 10.97 -9.47
CA CYS A 209 6.73 10.49 -10.29
C CYS A 209 6.43 11.52 -11.39
N PHE A 210 5.66 11.11 -12.40
CA PHE A 210 5.28 11.99 -13.51
C PHE A 210 4.69 13.33 -13.02
N GLY A 211 5.28 14.44 -13.45
CA GLY A 211 4.82 15.80 -13.13
C GLY A 211 4.96 16.20 -11.66
N CYS A 212 5.60 15.40 -10.81
CA CYS A 212 5.64 15.66 -9.38
C CYS A 212 6.80 16.60 -8.98
N PRO A 213 6.53 17.75 -8.34
CA PRO A 213 7.56 18.70 -7.90
C PRO A 213 8.20 18.34 -6.55
N VAL A 214 7.70 17.32 -5.85
CA VAL A 214 8.18 16.94 -4.50
C VAL A 214 9.45 16.10 -4.57
N ALA A 215 9.57 15.26 -5.61
CA ALA A 215 10.69 14.33 -5.81
C ALA A 215 11.03 13.51 -4.55
N CYS A 216 10.01 12.94 -3.87
CA CYS A 216 10.24 12.18 -2.64
C CYS A 216 11.03 10.88 -2.87
N GLY A 217 11.04 10.34 -4.09
CA GLY A 217 11.83 9.16 -4.42
C GLY A 217 13.32 9.46 -4.41
N LYS A 218 14.10 8.46 -4.06
CA LYS A 218 15.56 8.52 -4.07
C LYS A 218 16.10 7.24 -4.67
N ASN A 219 17.20 7.38 -5.41
CA ASN A 219 18.06 6.26 -5.73
C ASN A 219 19.28 6.31 -4.80
N VAL A 220 19.73 5.14 -4.36
CA VAL A 220 20.84 4.96 -3.44
C VAL A 220 21.87 4.00 -4.01
N HIS A 221 23.14 4.21 -3.68
CA HIS A 221 24.22 3.27 -3.95
C HIS A 221 24.18 2.15 -2.92
N VAL A 222 24.29 0.90 -3.37
CA VAL A 222 24.46 -0.24 -2.47
C VAL A 222 25.95 -0.41 -2.19
N ILE A 223 26.34 -0.32 -0.91
CA ILE A 223 27.76 -0.40 -0.51
C ILE A 223 28.17 -1.86 -0.27
N LYS A 224 27.38 -2.63 0.48
CA LYS A 224 27.65 -4.03 0.83
C LYS A 224 26.51 -4.97 0.43
N GLY A 225 26.78 -6.26 0.45
CA GLY A 225 25.81 -7.32 0.16
C GLY A 225 25.76 -7.74 -1.32
N GLU A 226 24.76 -8.56 -1.67
CA GLU A 226 24.62 -9.18 -2.99
C GLU A 226 24.53 -8.18 -4.15
N TYR A 227 23.99 -6.99 -3.88
CA TYR A 227 23.79 -5.95 -4.87
C TYR A 227 24.81 -4.81 -4.79
N ALA A 228 25.93 -5.00 -4.08
CA ALA A 228 26.98 -4.00 -3.95
C ALA A 228 27.43 -3.45 -5.32
N GLY A 229 27.65 -2.14 -5.39
CA GLY A 229 28.02 -1.42 -6.61
C GLY A 229 26.82 -1.05 -7.52
N MET A 230 25.61 -1.51 -7.21
CA MET A 230 24.41 -1.10 -7.94
C MET A 230 23.84 0.22 -7.40
N THR A 231 23.12 0.93 -8.26
CA THR A 231 22.22 2.01 -7.83
C THR A 231 20.78 1.49 -7.85
N VAL A 232 20.10 1.52 -6.71
CA VAL A 232 18.76 0.96 -6.52
C VAL A 232 17.80 1.99 -5.97
N LYS A 233 16.50 1.68 -5.96
CA LYS A 233 15.48 2.50 -5.30
C LYS A 233 15.71 2.44 -3.78
N MET A 234 15.65 3.59 -3.13
CA MET A 234 15.72 3.70 -1.68
C MET A 234 14.55 2.98 -1.01
N PRO A 235 14.76 2.26 0.11
CA PRO A 235 13.65 1.77 0.92
C PRO A 235 12.78 2.94 1.39
N GLU A 236 11.47 2.80 1.23
CA GLU A 236 10.51 3.74 1.83
C GLU A 236 10.40 3.46 3.34
N TYR A 237 9.82 4.40 4.11
CA TYR A 237 9.61 4.25 5.56
C TYR A 237 9.04 2.89 5.96
N GLU A 238 8.01 2.45 5.25
CA GLU A 238 7.32 1.18 5.50
C GLU A 238 8.25 -0.03 5.36
N THR A 239 9.20 0.01 4.43
CA THR A 239 10.21 -1.05 4.29
C THR A 239 11.19 -1.01 5.45
N LEU A 240 11.64 0.18 5.88
CA LEU A 240 12.53 0.35 7.03
C LEU A 240 11.88 -0.14 8.33
N TYR A 241 10.58 0.10 8.49
CA TYR A 241 9.77 -0.50 9.56
C TYR A 241 9.74 -2.02 9.46
N ALA A 242 9.33 -2.56 8.30
CA ALA A 242 8.99 -3.98 8.20
C ALA A 242 10.20 -4.92 8.22
N VAL A 243 11.30 -4.57 7.54
CA VAL A 243 12.51 -5.41 7.50
C VAL A 243 13.68 -4.85 8.32
N GLY A 244 13.49 -3.68 8.93
CA GLY A 244 14.40 -3.08 9.90
C GLY A 244 13.86 -3.28 11.32
N SER A 245 13.13 -2.29 11.86
CA SER A 245 12.73 -2.27 13.28
C SER A 245 11.89 -3.49 13.70
N MET A 246 10.95 -3.95 12.87
CA MET A 246 10.15 -5.15 13.17
C MET A 246 10.99 -6.41 13.28
N LEU A 247 12.14 -6.47 12.61
CA LEU A 247 13.10 -7.58 12.70
C LEU A 247 14.27 -7.27 13.66
N ASP A 248 14.24 -6.15 14.39
CA ASP A 248 15.38 -5.66 15.18
C ASP A 248 16.69 -5.59 14.37
N ASN A 249 16.56 -5.33 13.07
CA ASN A 249 17.66 -5.27 12.14
C ASN A 249 18.12 -3.81 11.99
N ARG A 250 19.34 -3.52 12.46
CA ARG A 250 19.98 -2.20 12.34
C ARG A 250 20.91 -2.07 11.13
N ASP A 251 21.15 -3.15 10.39
CA ASP A 251 22.06 -3.14 9.25
C ASP A 251 21.36 -2.58 8.01
N ILE A 252 21.56 -1.28 7.76
CA ILE A 252 20.98 -0.57 6.62
C ILE A 252 21.45 -1.15 5.26
N ASP A 253 22.64 -1.73 5.17
CA ASP A 253 23.09 -2.40 3.93
C ASP A 253 22.21 -3.61 3.63
N SER A 254 21.97 -4.48 4.62
CA SER A 254 21.03 -5.61 4.45
C SER A 254 19.61 -5.16 4.13
N ILE A 255 19.13 -4.06 4.71
CA ILE A 255 17.80 -3.52 4.46
C ILE A 255 17.66 -2.98 3.03
N ILE A 256 18.67 -2.27 2.52
CA ILE A 256 18.71 -1.82 1.12
C ILE A 256 18.71 -3.04 0.17
N ASN A 257 19.48 -4.08 0.49
CA ASN A 257 19.49 -5.32 -0.29
C ASN A 257 18.12 -6.03 -0.25
N GLY A 258 17.49 -6.12 0.92
CA GLY A 258 16.16 -6.70 1.11
C GLY A 258 15.08 -5.94 0.35
N ASN A 259 15.09 -4.60 0.41
CA ASN A 259 14.20 -3.75 -0.39
C ASN A 259 14.36 -4.04 -1.89
N HIS A 260 15.59 -4.07 -2.38
CA HIS A 260 15.85 -4.34 -3.79
C HIS A 260 15.43 -5.77 -4.19
N ALA A 261 15.66 -6.76 -3.32
CA ALA A 261 15.21 -8.13 -3.53
C ALA A 261 13.67 -8.19 -3.64
N CYS A 262 12.93 -7.54 -2.74
CA CYS A 262 11.47 -7.46 -2.81
C CYS A 262 10.97 -6.83 -4.12
N ASP A 263 11.58 -5.72 -4.55
CA ASP A 263 11.28 -5.06 -5.83
C ASP A 263 11.51 -6.00 -7.03
N LEU A 264 12.62 -6.76 -7.03
CA LEU A 264 12.92 -7.72 -8.10
C LEU A 264 11.99 -8.94 -8.07
N MET A 265 11.65 -9.41 -6.87
CA MET A 265 10.81 -10.58 -6.65
C MET A 265 9.32 -10.29 -6.85
N GLY A 266 8.90 -9.02 -6.78
CA GLY A 266 7.50 -8.62 -6.80
C GLY A 266 6.79 -8.95 -5.49
N ILE A 267 7.40 -8.61 -4.35
CA ILE A 267 6.89 -8.91 -3.00
C ILE A 267 6.57 -7.62 -2.23
N ASP A 268 5.42 -7.61 -1.53
CA ASP A 268 5.09 -6.58 -0.53
C ASP A 268 6.11 -6.60 0.62
N THR A 269 6.89 -5.51 0.77
CA THR A 269 7.89 -5.40 1.84
C THR A 269 7.26 -5.42 3.24
N ILE A 270 6.07 -4.85 3.41
CA ILE A 270 5.38 -4.81 4.71
C ILE A 270 4.99 -6.23 5.12
N SER A 271 4.22 -6.90 4.27
CA SER A 271 3.70 -8.23 4.56
C SER A 271 4.82 -9.25 4.72
N MET A 272 5.89 -9.15 3.93
CA MET A 272 7.08 -9.99 4.08
C MET A 272 7.79 -9.77 5.42
N GLY A 273 8.13 -8.52 5.76
CA GLY A 273 8.86 -8.20 6.99
C GLY A 273 8.08 -8.54 8.25
N VAL A 274 6.79 -8.19 8.28
CA VAL A 274 5.90 -8.52 9.41
C VAL A 274 5.72 -10.04 9.53
N THR A 275 5.59 -10.78 8.41
CA THR A 275 5.54 -12.26 8.44
C THR A 275 6.82 -12.87 9.00
N LEU A 276 8.00 -12.37 8.62
CA LEU A 276 9.28 -12.84 9.18
C LEU A 276 9.35 -12.57 10.68
N SER A 277 8.96 -11.37 11.12
CA SER A 277 8.98 -11.01 12.54
C SER A 277 8.03 -11.87 13.38
N PHE A 278 6.87 -12.21 12.83
CA PHE A 278 5.91 -13.12 13.44
C PHE A 278 6.50 -14.54 13.61
N VAL A 279 7.15 -15.06 12.57
CA VAL A 279 7.79 -16.39 12.62
C VAL A 279 8.94 -16.40 13.63
N ALA A 280 9.80 -15.37 13.62
CA ALA A 280 10.89 -15.23 14.58
C ALA A 280 10.38 -15.22 16.04
N GLU A 281 9.32 -14.44 16.33
CA GLU A 281 8.75 -14.42 17.68
C GLU A 281 8.10 -15.77 18.06
N CYS A 282 7.44 -16.45 17.12
CA CYS A 282 6.89 -17.78 17.38
C CYS A 282 7.97 -18.81 17.73
N ILE A 283 9.16 -18.72 17.12
CA ILE A 283 10.31 -19.57 17.46
C ILE A 283 10.82 -19.24 18.86
N GLU A 284 11.08 -17.96 19.14
CA GLU A 284 11.56 -17.53 20.47
C GLU A 284 10.62 -17.90 21.61
N LYS A 285 9.31 -17.91 21.35
CA LYS A 285 8.27 -18.27 22.33
C LYS A 285 7.97 -19.77 22.38
N GLY A 286 8.67 -20.59 21.59
CA GLY A 286 8.48 -22.05 21.56
C GLY A 286 7.13 -22.49 20.99
N ILE A 287 6.45 -21.63 20.24
CA ILE A 287 5.19 -21.97 19.54
C ILE A 287 5.48 -22.98 18.43
N ILE A 288 6.59 -22.78 17.72
CA ILE A 288 7.15 -23.68 16.71
C ILE A 288 8.66 -23.77 16.87
N SER A 289 9.28 -24.82 16.35
CA SER A 289 10.73 -25.01 16.32
C SER A 289 11.30 -24.84 14.91
N GLU A 290 12.58 -24.47 14.80
CA GLU A 290 13.30 -24.40 13.52
C GLU A 290 13.24 -25.73 12.76
N LYS A 291 13.26 -26.86 13.47
CA LYS A 291 13.15 -28.19 12.88
C LYS A 291 11.81 -28.39 12.16
N GLU A 292 10.71 -27.84 12.67
CA GLU A 292 9.38 -27.96 12.07
C GLU A 292 9.25 -27.16 10.76
N ILE A 293 9.98 -26.05 10.65
CA ILE A 293 9.96 -25.16 9.47
C ILE A 293 11.15 -25.35 8.52
N GLY A 294 12.14 -26.15 8.95
CA GLY A 294 13.29 -26.59 8.15
C GLY A 294 14.41 -25.57 8.01
N GLU A 295 14.28 -24.37 8.59
CA GLU A 295 15.28 -23.32 8.50
C GLU A 295 15.12 -22.33 9.67
N LYS A 296 16.23 -21.70 10.06
CA LYS A 296 16.27 -20.69 11.12
C LYS A 296 15.70 -19.36 10.63
N VAL A 297 14.93 -18.69 11.49
CA VAL A 297 14.41 -17.34 11.26
C VAL A 297 14.56 -16.55 12.56
N ASP A 298 15.55 -15.67 12.60
CA ASP A 298 15.86 -14.88 13.80
C ASP A 298 15.60 -13.38 13.62
N PHE A 299 15.45 -12.71 14.75
CA PHE A 299 15.67 -11.27 14.81
C PHE A 299 17.16 -10.93 14.59
N ALA A 300 17.41 -9.70 14.12
CA ALA A 300 18.74 -9.15 13.86
C ALA A 300 19.62 -9.90 12.84
N ASP A 301 19.07 -10.86 12.07
CA ASP A 301 19.78 -11.54 10.98
C ASP A 301 19.41 -10.97 9.60
N GLY A 302 20.02 -9.83 9.26
CA GLY A 302 19.81 -9.15 7.98
C GLY A 302 20.24 -9.97 6.75
N ALA A 303 21.25 -10.83 6.87
CA ALA A 303 21.75 -11.63 5.76
C ALA A 303 20.78 -12.78 5.42
N ALA A 304 20.27 -13.49 6.43
CA ALA A 304 19.24 -14.50 6.23
C ALA A 304 17.95 -13.90 5.66
N MET A 305 17.56 -12.71 6.09
CA MET A 305 16.37 -12.01 5.58
C MET A 305 16.35 -11.86 4.05
N VAL A 306 17.47 -11.47 3.42
CA VAL A 306 17.56 -11.36 1.95
C VAL A 306 17.40 -12.73 1.26
N SER A 307 17.95 -13.79 1.85
CA SER A 307 17.79 -15.16 1.35
C SER A 307 16.33 -15.64 1.44
N LEU A 308 15.68 -15.41 2.59
CA LEU A 308 14.30 -15.80 2.86
C LEU A 308 13.30 -15.08 1.93
N ILE A 309 13.54 -13.82 1.58
CA ILE A 309 12.74 -13.07 0.58
C ILE A 309 12.76 -13.83 -0.77
N LYS A 310 13.94 -14.19 -1.26
CA LYS A 310 14.09 -14.90 -2.55
C LYS A 310 13.47 -16.29 -2.51
N LYS A 311 13.68 -17.05 -1.42
CA LYS A 311 13.05 -18.37 -1.22
C LYS A 311 11.53 -18.26 -1.19
N THR A 312 10.98 -17.23 -0.54
CA THR A 312 9.54 -16.97 -0.50
C THR A 312 8.97 -16.71 -1.89
N ALA A 313 9.63 -15.87 -2.69
CA ALA A 313 9.23 -15.58 -4.06
C ALA A 313 9.14 -16.83 -4.95
N ARG A 314 10.03 -17.80 -4.69
CA ARG A 314 10.15 -19.04 -5.45
C ARG A 314 9.42 -20.23 -4.80
N LYS A 315 8.85 -20.03 -3.62
CA LYS A 315 8.28 -21.09 -2.76
C LYS A 315 9.26 -22.26 -2.52
N GLU A 316 10.54 -21.95 -2.34
CA GLU A 316 11.59 -22.93 -2.05
C GLU A 316 11.75 -23.15 -0.54
N GLY A 317 11.70 -24.41 -0.08
CA GLY A 317 11.85 -24.75 1.34
C GLY A 317 10.85 -24.02 2.24
N ILE A 318 11.34 -23.36 3.30
CA ILE A 318 10.54 -22.51 4.19
C ILE A 318 9.78 -21.40 3.44
N GLY A 319 10.27 -20.98 2.27
CA GLY A 319 9.63 -19.98 1.43
C GLY A 319 8.20 -20.34 1.03
N ALA A 320 7.87 -21.64 0.91
CA ALA A 320 6.50 -22.08 0.65
C ALA A 320 5.54 -21.76 1.81
N LEU A 321 6.03 -21.84 3.05
CA LEU A 321 5.28 -21.46 4.26
C LEU A 321 5.15 -19.94 4.34
N LEU A 322 6.27 -19.22 4.22
CA LEU A 322 6.30 -17.76 4.28
C LEU A 322 5.38 -17.11 3.24
N ALA A 323 5.23 -17.72 2.06
CA ALA A 323 4.36 -17.25 0.98
C ALA A 323 2.86 -17.20 1.34
N LEU A 324 2.44 -17.82 2.45
CA LEU A 324 1.07 -17.80 2.95
C LEU A 324 0.72 -16.53 3.75
N GLY A 325 1.72 -15.81 4.25
CA GLY A 325 1.56 -14.64 5.12
C GLY A 325 1.26 -15.02 6.57
N SER A 326 1.43 -14.06 7.48
CA SER A 326 1.37 -14.28 8.92
C SER A 326 0.02 -14.82 9.40
N ALA A 327 -1.10 -14.34 8.86
CA ALA A 327 -2.43 -14.75 9.31
C ALA A 327 -2.72 -16.24 9.05
N ARG A 328 -2.32 -16.76 7.89
CA ARG A 328 -2.47 -18.19 7.57
C ARG A 328 -1.46 -19.04 8.34
N LEU A 329 -0.25 -18.53 8.55
CA LEU A 329 0.73 -19.20 9.38
C LEU A 329 0.28 -19.28 10.84
N ALA A 330 -0.32 -18.25 11.41
CA ALA A 330 -0.89 -18.29 12.75
C ALA A 330 -1.96 -19.38 12.88
N GLY A 331 -2.87 -19.51 11.91
CA GLY A 331 -3.83 -20.61 11.88
C GLY A 331 -3.18 -21.99 11.74
N LYS A 332 -2.10 -22.10 10.95
CA LYS A 332 -1.36 -23.36 10.74
C LYS A 332 -0.53 -23.78 11.96
N PHE A 333 0.12 -22.83 12.62
CA PHE A 333 0.94 -23.05 13.81
C PHE A 333 0.06 -23.36 15.02
N GLY A 334 -1.16 -22.82 15.05
CA GLY A 334 -2.12 -23.06 16.13
C GLY A 334 -1.59 -22.61 17.48
N LYS A 335 -1.94 -23.33 18.55
CA LYS A 335 -1.57 -22.97 19.94
C LYS A 335 -1.91 -21.50 20.22
N ASP A 336 -1.00 -20.79 20.86
CA ASP A 336 -1.10 -19.36 21.15
C ASP A 336 -0.49 -18.46 20.06
N ALA A 337 -0.25 -18.96 18.85
CA ALA A 337 0.36 -18.17 17.76
C ALA A 337 -0.43 -16.89 17.45
N TYR A 338 -1.75 -16.92 17.58
CA TYR A 338 -2.61 -15.75 17.36
C TYR A 338 -2.27 -14.55 18.26
N LYS A 339 -1.60 -14.77 19.40
CA LYS A 339 -1.16 -13.69 20.31
C LYS A 339 -0.07 -12.81 19.68
N TYR A 340 0.72 -13.38 18.76
CA TYR A 340 1.84 -12.72 18.09
C TYR A 340 1.47 -12.21 16.68
N LEU A 341 0.28 -12.54 16.17
CA LEU A 341 -0.18 -12.12 14.86
C LEU A 341 -0.44 -10.61 14.82
N TYR A 342 0.30 -9.86 13.99
CA TYR A 342 0.13 -8.42 13.81
C TYR A 342 -0.51 -8.07 12.45
N ALA A 343 -1.76 -8.52 12.26
CA ALA A 343 -2.54 -8.35 11.03
C ALA A 343 -4.01 -8.05 11.32
N VAL A 344 -4.69 -7.38 10.39
CA VAL A 344 -6.16 -7.17 10.40
C VAL A 344 -6.75 -7.61 9.07
N LYS A 345 -7.83 -8.41 9.13
CA LYS A 345 -8.47 -9.05 7.96
C LYS A 345 -7.48 -9.79 7.06
N GLY A 346 -6.48 -10.43 7.68
CA GLY A 346 -5.46 -11.21 6.98
C GLY A 346 -4.38 -10.40 6.27
N LEU A 347 -4.37 -9.07 6.42
CA LEU A 347 -3.32 -8.20 5.90
C LEU A 347 -2.49 -7.64 7.05
N GLU A 348 -1.17 -7.81 6.97
CA GLU A 348 -0.19 -7.34 7.95
C GLU A 348 -0.32 -5.82 8.19
N ILE A 349 -0.13 -5.36 9.42
CA ILE A 349 -0.28 -3.94 9.76
C ILE A 349 0.95 -3.15 9.28
N ALA A 350 0.70 -1.97 8.71
CA ALA A 350 1.73 -1.03 8.29
C ALA A 350 2.42 -0.31 9.47
N GLY A 351 3.49 0.43 9.23
CA GLY A 351 4.41 1.02 10.22
C GLY A 351 3.86 2.17 11.06
N HIS A 352 2.60 2.18 11.45
CA HIS A 352 2.03 3.18 12.35
C HIS A 352 1.40 2.46 13.54
N SER A 353 1.94 2.65 14.75
CA SER A 353 1.51 1.87 15.92
C SER A 353 0.01 2.01 16.17
N ALA A 354 -0.71 0.88 16.14
CA ALA A 354 -2.12 0.81 16.49
C ALA A 354 -2.37 0.99 17.99
N ARG A 355 -1.32 0.91 18.83
CA ARG A 355 -1.39 1.21 20.27
C ARG A 355 -1.09 2.70 20.54
N GLY A 356 -0.01 3.21 19.95
CA GLY A 356 0.48 4.56 20.19
C GLY A 356 -0.38 5.64 19.57
N LEU A 357 -0.86 5.41 18.34
CA LEU A 357 -1.78 6.30 17.64
C LEU A 357 -3.21 5.81 17.78
N ARG A 358 -3.97 6.44 18.68
CA ARG A 358 -5.37 6.08 19.00
C ARG A 358 -6.27 5.97 17.78
N GLY A 359 -6.11 6.87 16.80
CA GLY A 359 -6.85 6.83 15.55
C GLY A 359 -6.56 5.61 14.69
N MET A 360 -5.34 5.07 14.75
CA MET A 360 -4.95 3.89 13.98
C MET A 360 -5.59 2.60 14.51
N SER A 361 -5.92 2.53 15.81
CA SER A 361 -6.72 1.42 16.37
C SER A 361 -8.06 1.27 15.63
N LEU A 362 -8.75 2.39 15.37
CA LEU A 362 -9.99 2.37 14.61
C LEU A 362 -9.75 2.26 13.08
N SER A 363 -8.72 2.93 12.55
CA SER A 363 -8.42 2.90 11.12
C SER A 363 -8.15 1.48 10.62
N TYR A 364 -7.26 0.74 11.29
CA TYR A 364 -6.91 -0.62 10.86
C TYR A 364 -8.08 -1.58 11.02
N SER A 365 -8.81 -1.50 12.15
CA SER A 365 -9.97 -2.36 12.38
C SER A 365 -11.07 -2.15 11.34
N THR A 366 -11.30 -0.92 10.87
CA THR A 366 -12.40 -0.62 9.94
C THR A 366 -12.01 -0.57 8.46
N SER A 367 -10.71 -0.59 8.14
CA SER A 367 -10.22 -0.54 6.75
C SER A 367 -10.80 -1.67 5.89
N THR A 368 -11.27 -1.30 4.70
CA THR A 368 -11.89 -2.21 3.72
C THR A 368 -10.88 -3.16 3.08
N ARG A 369 -9.59 -2.83 3.09
CA ARG A 369 -8.53 -3.72 2.56
C ARG A 369 -7.73 -4.47 3.64
N GLY A 370 -7.97 -4.20 4.94
CA GLY A 370 -7.25 -4.82 6.07
C GLY A 370 -6.23 -3.89 6.73
N GLY A 371 -5.11 -4.40 7.26
CA GLY A 371 -4.06 -3.66 7.99
C GLY A 371 -3.30 -2.55 7.22
N SER A 372 -4.01 -1.62 6.58
CA SER A 372 -3.49 -0.56 5.73
C SER A 372 -3.70 0.83 6.35
N HIS A 373 -2.67 1.67 6.26
CA HIS A 373 -2.69 3.06 6.70
C HIS A 373 -3.07 4.05 5.57
N HIS A 374 -3.46 3.52 4.41
CA HIS A 374 -3.91 4.29 3.26
C HIS A 374 -5.42 4.53 3.24
N ASP A 375 -6.19 3.81 4.04
CA ASP A 375 -7.65 3.96 4.14
C ASP A 375 -8.00 5.05 5.15
N GLY A 376 -7.59 4.91 6.42
CA GLY A 376 -7.55 6.04 7.36
C GLY A 376 -6.10 6.44 7.63
N ARG A 377 -5.81 7.74 7.51
CA ARG A 377 -4.44 8.27 7.57
C ARG A 377 -3.95 8.46 9.02
N PRO A 378 -2.66 8.19 9.30
CA PRO A 378 -2.07 8.47 10.60
C PRO A 378 -1.99 9.97 10.84
N ASN A 379 -2.27 10.38 12.08
CA ASN A 379 -2.18 11.78 12.50
C ASN A 379 -1.04 11.96 13.51
N TYR A 380 0.04 12.59 13.06
CA TYR A 380 1.17 12.97 13.92
C TYR A 380 1.09 14.46 14.25
N ALA A 381 0.18 14.81 15.16
CA ALA A 381 0.10 16.17 15.69
C ALA A 381 1.45 16.58 16.32
N LYS A 382 1.78 17.88 16.20
CA LYS A 382 3.04 18.44 16.72
C LYS A 382 3.15 18.20 18.23
N GLU A 383 2.07 18.48 18.95
CA GLU A 383 1.90 18.17 20.36
C GLU A 383 1.08 16.88 20.49
N ASP A 384 1.51 15.94 21.35
CA ASP A 384 0.77 14.69 21.61
C ASP A 384 0.82 14.32 23.10
N PRO A 385 -0.10 14.86 23.93
CA PRO A 385 -0.30 14.42 25.32
C PRO A 385 -1.20 13.16 25.44
N ASP A 386 -1.44 12.42 24.35
CA ASP A 386 -2.49 11.41 24.13
C ASP A 386 -3.87 12.04 23.88
N PRO A 387 -4.38 12.04 22.62
CA PRO A 387 -5.70 12.61 22.31
C PRO A 387 -6.87 11.76 22.80
N GLY A 388 -6.61 10.59 23.39
CA GLY A 388 -7.66 9.61 23.73
C GLY A 388 -8.42 9.11 22.50
N PHE A 389 -9.57 8.48 22.75
CA PHE A 389 -10.35 7.80 21.71
C PHE A 389 -11.55 8.61 21.17
N THR A 390 -12.08 9.56 21.94
CA THR A 390 -13.28 10.34 21.58
C THR A 390 -13.21 11.05 20.20
N PRO A 391 -12.13 11.75 19.81
CA PRO A 391 -12.10 12.44 18.51
C PRO A 391 -11.90 11.49 17.31
N GLN A 392 -11.56 10.22 17.55
CA GLN A 392 -11.06 9.32 16.51
C GLN A 392 -12.13 8.89 15.48
N PRO A 393 -13.38 8.51 15.85
CA PRO A 393 -14.38 8.04 14.88
C PRO A 393 -14.68 9.03 13.76
N LYS A 394 -14.92 10.30 14.11
CA LYS A 394 -15.22 11.36 13.13
C LYS A 394 -14.01 11.67 12.26
N TYR A 395 -12.81 11.71 12.84
CA TYR A 395 -11.57 11.91 12.09
C TYR A 395 -11.36 10.79 11.08
N ILE A 396 -11.48 9.52 11.50
CA ILE A 396 -11.26 8.36 10.62
C ILE A 396 -12.31 8.28 9.52
N GLN A 397 -13.58 8.57 9.80
CA GLN A 397 -14.62 8.67 8.76
C GLN A 397 -14.23 9.67 7.66
N LYS A 398 -13.90 10.92 8.04
CA LYS A 398 -13.54 11.97 7.08
C LYS A 398 -12.22 11.67 6.38
N SER A 399 -11.27 11.06 7.08
CA SER A 399 -10.01 10.59 6.49
C SER A 399 -10.25 9.53 5.41
N GLN A 400 -11.17 8.59 5.66
CA GLN A 400 -11.56 7.55 4.70
C GLN A 400 -12.32 8.08 3.48
N TYR A 401 -13.10 9.17 3.62
CA TYR A 401 -13.69 9.85 2.47
C TYR A 401 -12.62 10.54 1.62
N PHE A 402 -11.70 11.24 2.28
CA PHE A 402 -10.55 11.88 1.63
C PHE A 402 -9.67 10.86 0.90
N THR A 403 -9.49 9.66 1.46
CA THR A 403 -8.74 8.61 0.80
C THR A 403 -9.49 8.00 -0.37
N ALA A 404 -10.75 7.62 -0.22
CA ALA A 404 -11.56 7.10 -1.33
C ALA A 404 -11.60 8.06 -2.54
N VAL A 405 -11.81 9.36 -2.31
CA VAL A 405 -11.79 10.38 -3.37
C VAL A 405 -10.39 10.53 -3.98
N GLY A 406 -9.34 10.64 -3.14
CA GLY A 406 -7.98 10.81 -3.64
C GLY A 406 -7.48 9.61 -4.47
N ASP A 407 -7.89 8.39 -4.13
CA ASP A 407 -7.53 7.17 -4.87
C ASP A 407 -8.27 7.17 -6.23
N SER A 408 -9.53 7.62 -6.26
CA SER A 408 -10.32 7.76 -7.50
C SER A 408 -9.77 8.83 -8.44
N LEU A 409 -9.23 9.92 -7.88
CA LEU A 409 -8.54 10.97 -8.65
C LEU A 409 -7.12 10.55 -9.09
N VAL A 410 -6.61 9.43 -8.56
CA VAL A 410 -5.22 8.98 -8.73
C VAL A 410 -4.23 10.09 -8.31
N LEU A 411 -4.56 10.80 -7.23
CA LEU A 411 -3.75 11.89 -6.72
C LEU A 411 -2.84 11.41 -5.57
N CYS A 412 -1.55 11.71 -5.68
CA CYS A 412 -0.57 11.36 -4.64
C CYS A 412 -0.95 11.97 -3.28
N ARG A 413 -0.95 11.14 -2.23
CA ARG A 413 -1.27 11.55 -0.85
C ARG A 413 -0.42 12.70 -0.35
N PHE A 414 0.88 12.72 -0.68
CA PHE A 414 1.76 13.80 -0.24
C PHE A 414 1.37 15.14 -0.84
N ILE A 415 0.98 15.17 -2.13
CA ILE A 415 0.50 16.39 -2.78
C ILE A 415 -0.86 16.80 -2.20
N ALA A 416 -1.77 15.83 -2.04
CA ALA A 416 -3.08 16.10 -1.48
C ALA A 416 -2.98 16.66 -0.06
N GLU A 417 -2.36 15.94 0.87
CA GLU A 417 -2.27 16.31 2.29
C GLU A 417 -1.43 17.57 2.53
N ARG A 418 -0.27 17.69 1.87
CA ARG A 418 0.70 18.76 2.15
C ARG A 418 0.54 19.97 1.23
N GLY A 419 -0.12 19.81 0.09
CA GLY A 419 -0.36 20.88 -0.88
C GLY A 419 -1.79 21.41 -0.90
N LEU A 420 -2.79 20.52 -0.80
CA LEU A 420 -4.22 20.87 -0.89
C LEU A 420 -4.94 20.85 0.46
N GLY A 421 -4.37 20.18 1.46
CA GLY A 421 -4.94 20.03 2.79
C GLY A 421 -5.73 18.74 2.97
N THR A 422 -6.09 18.47 4.22
CA THR A 422 -6.88 17.31 4.65
C THR A 422 -7.81 17.74 5.81
N PRO A 423 -9.03 17.20 5.93
CA PRO A 423 -9.69 16.24 5.03
C PRO A 423 -10.13 16.91 3.71
N LEU A 424 -11.13 16.33 3.02
CA LEU A 424 -11.75 16.98 1.86
C LEU A 424 -12.15 18.42 2.21
N ASN A 425 -11.91 19.33 1.29
CA ASN A 425 -12.13 20.75 1.46
C ASN A 425 -12.43 21.42 0.11
N GLU A 426 -12.82 22.70 0.16
CA GLU A 426 -13.18 23.49 -1.02
C GLU A 426 -12.06 23.58 -2.07
N GLU A 427 -10.80 23.47 -1.67
CA GLU A 427 -9.67 23.50 -2.62
C GLU A 427 -9.67 22.29 -3.53
N ILE A 428 -9.98 21.12 -2.97
CA ILE A 428 -10.04 19.86 -3.72
C ILE A 428 -11.24 19.88 -4.67
N ALA A 429 -12.41 20.34 -4.19
CA ALA A 429 -13.61 20.48 -5.02
C ALA A 429 -13.35 21.41 -6.23
N LYS A 430 -12.73 22.57 -6.01
CA LYS A 430 -12.34 23.49 -7.10
C LYS A 430 -11.39 22.84 -8.11
N ILE A 431 -10.38 22.11 -7.65
CA ILE A 431 -9.45 21.41 -8.57
C ILE A 431 -10.18 20.37 -9.41
N VAL A 432 -11.10 19.61 -8.81
CA VAL A 432 -11.95 18.66 -9.56
C VAL A 432 -12.79 19.40 -10.59
N GLY A 433 -13.42 20.52 -10.22
CA GLY A 433 -14.20 21.36 -11.12
C GLY A 433 -13.38 21.91 -12.28
N TYR A 434 -12.18 22.44 -12.05
CA TYR A 434 -11.30 22.94 -13.12
C TYR A 434 -10.89 21.85 -14.12
N VAL A 435 -10.69 20.62 -13.67
CA VAL A 435 -10.30 19.51 -14.54
C VAL A 435 -11.49 18.98 -15.33
N THR A 436 -12.60 18.74 -14.65
CA THR A 436 -13.77 18.02 -15.20
C THR A 436 -14.81 18.93 -15.86
N GLY A 437 -14.87 20.20 -15.45
CA GLY A 437 -15.95 21.12 -15.81
C GLY A 437 -17.21 20.96 -14.95
N TRP A 438 -17.16 20.15 -13.90
CA TRP A 438 -18.28 19.97 -12.98
C TRP A 438 -18.38 21.14 -12.01
N ASP A 439 -19.62 21.61 -11.79
CA ASP A 439 -19.94 22.52 -10.69
C ASP A 439 -20.15 21.71 -9.41
N ILE A 440 -19.06 21.12 -8.90
CA ILE A 440 -19.09 20.20 -7.76
C ILE A 440 -18.83 20.93 -6.45
N THR A 441 -19.73 20.75 -5.48
CA THR A 441 -19.58 21.26 -4.12
C THR A 441 -18.75 20.31 -3.24
N LEU A 442 -18.22 20.82 -2.12
CA LEU A 442 -17.56 19.97 -1.12
C LEU A 442 -18.50 18.88 -0.59
N ALA A 443 -19.77 19.20 -0.32
CA ALA A 443 -20.74 18.22 0.19
C ALA A 443 -20.97 17.06 -0.79
N GLU A 444 -21.07 17.35 -2.09
CA GLU A 444 -21.18 16.32 -3.12
C GLU A 444 -19.90 15.48 -3.23
N LEU A 445 -18.73 16.11 -3.12
CA LEU A 445 -17.46 15.40 -3.13
C LEU A 445 -17.30 14.47 -1.91
N GLU A 446 -17.72 14.92 -0.72
CA GLU A 446 -17.78 14.07 0.47
C GLU A 446 -18.75 12.90 0.29
N ARG A 447 -19.92 13.13 -0.32
CA ARG A 447 -20.88 12.07 -0.65
C ARG A 447 -20.32 11.05 -1.64
N ILE A 448 -19.46 11.47 -2.59
CA ILE A 448 -18.71 10.54 -3.45
C ILE A 448 -17.78 9.66 -2.61
N GLY A 449 -17.00 10.25 -1.71
CA GLY A 449 -16.12 9.50 -0.81
C GLY A 449 -16.87 8.52 0.09
N GLU A 450 -18.01 8.94 0.64
CA GLU A 450 -18.89 8.09 1.43
C GLU A 450 -19.48 6.94 0.62
N ARG A 451 -19.93 7.21 -0.61
CA ARG A 451 -20.46 6.20 -1.53
C ARG A 451 -19.41 5.14 -1.86
N ILE A 452 -18.19 5.54 -2.23
CA ILE A 452 -17.11 4.62 -2.58
C ILE A 452 -16.79 3.71 -1.38
N TYR A 453 -16.64 4.29 -0.19
CA TYR A 453 -16.29 3.52 0.99
C TYR A 453 -17.41 2.54 1.41
N ASN A 454 -18.68 2.94 1.28
CA ASN A 454 -19.81 2.04 1.52
C ASN A 454 -19.90 0.93 0.46
N LEU A 455 -19.56 1.20 -0.81
CA LEU A 455 -19.48 0.18 -1.84
C LEU A 455 -18.37 -0.84 -1.53
N GLU A 456 -17.19 -0.39 -1.14
CA GLU A 456 -16.10 -1.28 -0.69
C GLU A 456 -16.53 -2.12 0.52
N ARG A 457 -17.19 -1.50 1.52
CA ARG A 457 -17.74 -2.22 2.67
C ARG A 457 -18.78 -3.25 2.25
N LEU A 458 -19.69 -2.91 1.34
CA LEU A 458 -20.73 -3.83 0.84
C LEU A 458 -20.10 -5.03 0.12
N ILE A 459 -19.08 -4.80 -0.70
CA ILE A 459 -18.28 -5.86 -1.34
C ILE A 459 -17.66 -6.80 -0.29
N ASN A 460 -17.22 -6.28 0.85
CA ASN A 460 -16.71 -7.11 1.95
C ASN A 460 -17.80 -7.86 2.70
N VAL A 461 -18.93 -7.20 3.00
CA VAL A 461 -20.08 -7.81 3.68
C VAL A 461 -20.63 -8.98 2.86
N THR A 462 -20.74 -8.83 1.55
CA THR A 462 -21.15 -9.93 0.65
C THR A 462 -20.16 -11.10 0.63
N ARG A 463 -18.94 -10.90 1.15
CA ARG A 463 -17.91 -11.93 1.36
C ARG A 463 -17.78 -12.37 2.82
N GLY A 464 -18.74 -12.01 3.67
CA GLY A 464 -18.86 -12.48 5.04
C GLY A 464 -18.19 -11.60 6.11
N ILE A 465 -17.67 -10.43 5.73
CA ILE A 465 -17.11 -9.46 6.70
C ILE A 465 -18.23 -8.81 7.50
N SER A 466 -18.04 -8.73 8.82
CA SER A 466 -18.94 -8.07 9.76
C SER A 466 -18.15 -7.51 10.94
N ARG A 467 -18.83 -7.05 11.99
CA ARG A 467 -18.20 -6.57 13.24
C ARG A 467 -17.13 -7.51 13.80
N LYS A 468 -17.32 -8.84 13.70
CA LYS A 468 -16.34 -9.82 14.20
C LYS A 468 -14.95 -9.68 13.55
N ASP A 469 -14.89 -9.14 12.34
CA ASP A 469 -13.69 -8.97 11.54
C ASP A 469 -13.09 -7.55 11.67
N ASP A 470 -13.85 -6.62 12.26
CA ASP A 470 -13.39 -5.28 12.61
C ASP A 470 -12.70 -5.33 13.99
N THR A 471 -11.67 -6.17 14.08
CA THR A 471 -10.88 -6.39 15.31
C THR A 471 -9.46 -5.82 15.18
N LEU A 472 -8.73 -5.83 16.29
CA LEU A 472 -7.30 -5.55 16.36
C LEU A 472 -6.51 -6.82 16.75
N PRO A 473 -5.18 -6.84 16.53
CA PRO A 473 -4.30 -7.86 17.07
C PRO A 473 -4.44 -8.04 18.57
N TYR A 474 -4.23 -9.27 19.07
CA TYR A 474 -4.26 -9.57 20.51
C TYR A 474 -3.35 -8.62 21.30
N ARG A 475 -2.11 -8.44 20.86
CA ARG A 475 -1.14 -7.52 21.47
C ARG A 475 -1.66 -6.09 21.60
N VAL A 476 -2.35 -5.58 20.59
CA VAL A 476 -2.92 -4.22 20.62
C VAL A 476 -4.02 -4.09 21.67
N MET A 477 -4.76 -5.17 21.90
CA MET A 477 -5.89 -5.20 22.84
C MET A 477 -5.55 -5.58 24.27
N ASN A 478 -4.39 -6.20 24.51
CA ASN A 478 -4.07 -6.80 25.81
C ASN A 478 -2.71 -6.38 26.39
N GLU A 479 -1.80 -5.83 25.58
CA GLU A 479 -0.43 -5.51 26.00
C GLU A 479 -0.18 -4.00 25.88
N PRO A 480 -0.16 -3.26 27.00
CA PRO A 480 0.29 -1.87 27.03
C PRO A 480 1.69 -1.72 26.44
N ILE A 481 1.96 -0.60 25.75
CA ILE A 481 3.33 -0.26 25.33
C ILE A 481 4.25 -0.25 26.56
N PRO A 482 5.36 -1.01 26.55
CA PRO A 482 6.16 -1.24 27.76
C PRO A 482 7.01 -0.03 28.16
N GLU A 483 7.44 0.79 27.20
CA GLU A 483 8.45 1.83 27.41
C GLU A 483 8.30 3.01 26.45
N GLY A 484 9.14 4.04 26.64
CA GLY A 484 9.16 5.24 25.81
C GLY A 484 8.00 6.21 26.05
N PRO A 485 7.90 7.28 25.24
CA PRO A 485 6.91 8.35 25.45
C PRO A 485 5.45 7.91 25.38
N ALA A 486 5.15 6.80 24.69
CA ALA A 486 3.81 6.23 24.58
C ALA A 486 3.54 5.08 25.57
N LYS A 487 4.40 4.90 26.58
CA LYS A 487 4.25 3.85 27.61
C LYS A 487 2.83 3.82 28.18
N GLY A 488 2.28 2.62 28.33
CA GLY A 488 0.95 2.39 28.88
C GLY A 488 -0.19 2.50 27.87
N ARG A 489 0.04 3.04 26.66
CA ARG A 489 -1.02 3.10 25.63
C ARG A 489 -1.32 1.71 25.06
N TYR A 490 -2.59 1.40 24.86
CA TYR A 490 -3.13 0.26 24.10
C TYR A 490 -4.64 0.48 23.87
N CYS A 491 -5.29 -0.32 23.03
CA CYS A 491 -6.73 -0.18 22.75
C CYS A 491 -7.45 -1.45 23.20
N SER A 492 -8.00 -1.44 24.43
CA SER A 492 -8.69 -2.61 24.97
C SER A 492 -9.88 -3.03 24.10
N LYS A 493 -10.36 -4.26 24.28
CA LYS A 493 -11.57 -4.72 23.58
C LYS A 493 -12.77 -3.80 23.85
N ALA A 494 -12.94 -3.33 25.09
CA ALA A 494 -14.01 -2.41 25.45
C ALA A 494 -13.86 -1.04 24.75
N ASP A 495 -12.65 -0.49 24.71
CA ASP A 495 -12.39 0.77 23.97
C ASP A 495 -12.65 0.63 22.48
N LEU A 496 -12.22 -0.49 21.88
CA LEU A 496 -12.46 -0.79 20.48
C LEU A 496 -13.97 -0.93 20.20
N ASP A 497 -14.72 -1.64 21.04
CA ASP A 497 -16.16 -1.79 20.85
C ASP A 497 -16.89 -0.45 20.93
N ALA A 498 -16.55 0.41 21.89
CA ALA A 498 -17.12 1.75 21.99
C ALA A 498 -16.78 2.64 20.77
N LEU A 499 -15.55 2.53 20.27
CA LEU A 499 -15.13 3.20 19.04
C LEU A 499 -15.93 2.72 17.82
N LEU A 500 -16.12 1.41 17.69
CA LEU A 500 -16.87 0.81 16.58
C LEU A 500 -18.34 1.21 16.63
N ASP A 501 -18.97 1.23 17.80
CA ASP A 501 -20.37 1.64 17.95
C ASP A 501 -20.57 3.09 17.47
N THR A 502 -19.70 3.99 17.93
CA THR A 502 -19.70 5.40 17.52
C THR A 502 -19.46 5.51 16.01
N PHE A 503 -18.48 4.76 15.49
CA PHE A 503 -18.12 4.81 14.07
C PHE A 503 -19.23 4.26 13.16
N TYR A 504 -19.87 3.14 13.52
CA TYR A 504 -20.98 2.56 12.76
C TYR A 504 -22.20 3.49 12.74
N ALA A 505 -22.53 4.10 13.88
CA ALA A 505 -23.59 5.10 13.95
C ALA A 505 -23.29 6.29 13.01
N LEU A 506 -22.07 6.84 13.04
CA LEU A 506 -21.65 7.91 12.14
C LEU A 506 -21.75 7.52 10.66
N ARG A 507 -21.57 6.24 10.35
CA ARG A 507 -21.59 5.69 8.99
C ARG A 507 -23.00 5.34 8.49
N GLY A 508 -24.01 5.33 9.36
CA GLY A 508 -25.34 4.80 9.03
C GLY A 508 -25.31 3.28 8.83
N TRP A 509 -24.48 2.57 9.61
CA TRP A 509 -24.39 1.12 9.64
C TRP A 509 -25.12 0.57 10.86
N ASP A 510 -25.52 -0.70 10.79
CA ASP A 510 -26.08 -1.40 11.94
C ASP A 510 -24.97 -1.83 12.94
N GLN A 511 -25.40 -2.44 14.05
CA GLN A 511 -24.48 -2.91 15.10
C GLN A 511 -23.53 -4.02 14.63
N ASN A 512 -23.84 -4.70 13.52
CA ASN A 512 -22.97 -5.70 12.90
C ASN A 512 -21.99 -5.07 11.90
N GLY A 513 -21.97 -3.74 11.78
CA GLY A 513 -21.12 -3.01 10.84
C GLY A 513 -21.57 -3.19 9.38
N ILE A 514 -22.86 -3.41 9.15
CA ILE A 514 -23.44 -3.56 7.81
C ILE A 514 -24.15 -2.25 7.42
N PRO A 515 -23.86 -1.67 6.24
CA PRO A 515 -24.60 -0.51 5.77
C PRO A 515 -26.11 -0.76 5.74
N THR A 516 -26.89 0.13 6.37
CA THR A 516 -28.35 0.00 6.41
C THR A 516 -28.98 0.19 5.03
N LYS A 517 -30.19 -0.35 4.83
CA LYS A 517 -30.92 -0.19 3.55
C LYS A 517 -31.19 1.28 3.24
N GLU A 518 -31.48 2.06 4.27
CA GLU A 518 -31.70 3.50 4.22
C GLU A 518 -30.44 4.21 3.72
N LYS A 519 -29.28 3.90 4.32
CA LYS A 519 -27.99 4.45 3.89
C LYS A 519 -27.60 4.03 2.47
N LEU A 520 -27.82 2.77 2.08
CA LEU A 520 -27.57 2.31 0.70
C LEU A 520 -28.49 3.01 -0.31
N THR A 521 -29.75 3.24 0.04
CA THR A 521 -30.70 4.02 -0.78
C THR A 521 -30.23 5.47 -0.93
N GLU A 522 -29.86 6.10 0.17
CA GLU A 522 -29.33 7.47 0.21
C GLU A 522 -28.10 7.62 -0.69
N LEU A 523 -27.22 6.63 -0.73
CA LEU A 523 -26.00 6.66 -1.54
C LEU A 523 -26.18 6.18 -2.98
N GLY A 524 -27.35 5.65 -3.35
CA GLY A 524 -27.62 5.11 -4.69
C GLY A 524 -26.92 3.77 -4.95
N LEU A 525 -26.85 2.90 -3.95
CA LEU A 525 -26.18 1.59 -3.96
C LEU A 525 -27.15 0.41 -3.76
N LYS A 526 -28.39 0.52 -4.24
CA LYS A 526 -29.41 -0.55 -4.09
C LYS A 526 -29.10 -1.78 -4.92
#